data_AF-A0A7L0XJV0-F1
#
_entry.id   AF-A0A7L0XJV0-F1
#
_cell.length_a   1.000
_cell.length_b   1.000
_cell.length_c   1.000
_cell.angle_alpha   90.00
_cell.angle_beta   90.00
_cell.angle_gamma   90.00
#
_symmetry.space_group_name_H-M   'P 1'
#
loop_
_entity.id
_entity.type
_entity.pdbx_description
1 polymer ?
#
loop_
_entity_poly.entity_id
_entity_poly.type
_entity_poly.pdbx_seq_one_letter_code
_entity_poly.pdbx_strand_id
1 'polypeptide(L)'
;EERRRLKNAIIIQSFVRGYRDRKHQYSIQRSEFDRCANLAQSGGTFSTANGANLTLLVRQLLFFYRQNEDSKRLVWMCQNLIKQSSQFVKQLDGPDRLTCLFQIKRLLGLCCRLLQNCNDDSLNVALPMRMLEVFSSENTYLPVLQDVSYVTSLIEQILHYMVQKGYYKSLYLLINNKLPSSIEYSDVSRVPIAKILLENVLKPLHFTYSSCPEGARQQIFAAFTEEFLAAPFTDQIFHFIIPALADVQTIFPYELFLNALLLPESGCSSRSDQAPWLFYFVLTVGETYLGSLSEEGLLVYLRVLQTFLSQLPVSAAGTNCQDANSDSEDEDEEISKMTTTPGDGRISVQYITEECLKKLDTKQQTNTLLNMVWRDSASEEVFTLMASICHTLMVQHRMMVPKVLLYSLAFNARFLRHLWYLISSMTTRMITGSMVPLLQVISRGSPMSLEDSSRIIPLFYLFSSLFSHSLISIHDNEFFGDPIEAVGQRQSSMMPFTLEELVILSRCLRDACLGIIKLAYPETKPEVREEYIAAFRSVGVTKNTEMQQCIQTEQKRWIQLFKV
;
A
#
# COMPACT_ATOMS: atom_id res chain seq x y z
N GLU A 1 40.58 41.73 3.34
CA GLU A 1 39.11 41.82 3.49
C GLU A 1 38.42 42.52 2.32
N GLU A 2 38.90 43.67 1.86
CA GLU A 2 38.33 44.42 0.72
C GLU A 2 38.24 43.63 -0.60
N ARG A 3 39.25 42.83 -0.95
CA ARG A 3 39.18 41.95 -2.14
C ARG A 3 37.99 40.97 -2.08
N ARG A 4 37.62 40.51 -0.88
CA ARG A 4 36.46 39.63 -0.66
C ARG A 4 35.15 40.41 -0.82
N ARG A 5 35.08 41.65 -0.31
CA ARG A 5 33.92 42.54 -0.50
C ARG A 5 33.70 42.89 -1.98
N LEU A 6 34.76 43.21 -2.71
CA LEU A 6 34.70 43.49 -4.14
C LEU A 6 34.23 42.27 -4.95
N LYS A 7 34.77 41.08 -4.67
CA LYS A 7 34.33 39.83 -5.32
C LYS A 7 32.85 39.56 -5.09
N ASN A 8 32.37 39.73 -3.86
CA ASN A 8 30.95 39.55 -3.52
C ASN A 8 30.06 40.59 -4.24
N ALA A 9 30.50 41.86 -4.31
CA ALA A 9 29.78 42.90 -5.03
C ALA A 9 29.65 42.58 -6.53
N ILE A 10 30.72 42.08 -7.16
CA ILE A 10 30.69 41.65 -8.57
C ILE A 10 29.69 40.52 -8.78
N ILE A 11 29.68 39.50 -7.92
CA ILE A 11 28.74 38.37 -8.00
C ILE A 11 27.29 38.85 -7.91
N ILE A 12 26.99 39.74 -6.95
CA ILE A 12 25.65 40.32 -6.79
C ILE A 12 25.27 41.12 -8.04
N GLN A 13 26.17 41.98 -8.54
CA GLN A 13 25.91 42.79 -9.73
C GLN A 13 25.75 41.97 -11.00
N SER A 14 26.52 40.89 -11.19
CA SER A 14 26.34 39.98 -12.33
C SER A 14 25.02 39.22 -12.24
N PHE A 15 24.63 38.81 -11.03
CA PHE A 15 23.35 38.15 -10.79
C PHE A 15 22.17 39.09 -11.11
N VAL A 16 22.21 40.33 -10.63
CA VAL A 16 21.16 41.34 -10.89
C VAL A 16 21.07 41.69 -12.37
N ARG A 17 22.20 41.87 -13.06
CA ARG A 17 22.23 42.09 -14.52
C ARG A 17 21.60 40.92 -15.26
N GLY A 18 22.04 39.69 -14.97
CA GLY A 18 21.48 38.48 -15.57
C GLY A 18 19.98 38.31 -15.30
N TYR A 19 19.50 38.68 -14.12
CA TYR A 19 18.07 38.67 -13.83
C TYR A 19 17.28 39.70 -14.66
N ARG A 20 17.79 40.94 -14.77
CA ARG A 20 17.17 42.00 -15.58
C ARG A 20 17.14 41.63 -17.06
N ASP A 21 18.24 41.11 -17.59
CA ASP A 21 18.34 40.69 -18.98
C ASP A 21 17.38 39.54 -19.29
N ARG A 22 17.30 38.52 -18.42
CA ARG A 22 16.29 37.45 -18.57
C ARG A 22 14.87 37.99 -18.57
N LYS A 23 14.53 38.92 -17.66
CA LYS A 23 13.19 39.52 -17.60
C LYS A 23 12.89 40.33 -18.88
N HIS A 24 13.86 41.06 -19.41
CA HIS A 24 13.73 41.79 -20.66
C HIS A 24 13.50 40.83 -21.85
N GLN A 25 14.30 39.76 -21.93
CA GLN A 25 14.14 38.73 -22.97
C GLN A 25 12.78 38.02 -22.89
N TYR A 26 12.27 37.73 -21.69
CA TYR A 26 10.91 37.20 -21.53
C TYR A 26 9.85 38.15 -22.07
N SER A 27 9.99 39.46 -21.85
CA SER A 27 9.07 40.45 -22.40
C SER A 27 9.11 40.46 -23.93
N ILE A 28 10.30 40.45 -24.53
CA ILE A 28 10.46 40.44 -25.99
C ILE A 28 9.82 39.18 -26.59
N GLN A 29 10.16 38.01 -26.06
CA GLN A 29 9.65 36.73 -26.59
C GLN A 29 8.14 36.60 -26.41
N ARG A 30 7.58 37.16 -25.33
CA ARG A 30 6.13 37.21 -25.11
C ARG A 30 5.43 38.10 -26.14
N SER A 31 5.97 39.29 -26.42
CA SER A 31 5.43 40.17 -27.47
C SER A 31 5.51 39.55 -28.86
N GLU A 32 6.60 38.84 -29.18
CA GLU A 32 6.72 38.10 -30.44
C GLU A 32 5.73 36.94 -30.54
N PHE A 33 5.54 36.19 -29.46
CA PHE A 33 4.51 35.14 -29.41
C PHE A 33 3.12 35.73 -29.69
N ASP A 34 2.76 36.83 -29.02
CA ASP A 34 1.46 37.47 -29.20
C ASP A 34 1.28 38.01 -30.63
N ARG A 35 2.34 38.57 -31.23
CA ARG A 35 2.34 39.00 -32.63
C ARG A 35 2.06 37.83 -33.59
N CYS A 36 2.79 36.72 -33.43
CA CYS A 36 2.59 35.52 -34.25
C CYS A 36 1.20 34.89 -34.04
N ALA A 37 0.71 34.87 -32.79
CA ALA A 37 -0.63 34.38 -32.47
C ALA A 37 -1.73 35.22 -33.13
N ASN A 38 -1.59 36.54 -33.15
CA ASN A 38 -2.54 37.43 -33.82
C ASN A 38 -2.53 37.23 -35.34
N LEU A 39 -1.34 37.09 -35.96
CA LEU A 39 -1.21 36.82 -37.39
C LEU A 39 -1.83 35.48 -37.80
N ALA A 40 -1.73 34.46 -36.94
CA ALA A 40 -2.37 33.17 -37.17
C ALA A 40 -3.90 33.25 -37.16
N GLN A 41 -4.47 34.11 -36.31
CA GLN A 41 -5.92 34.29 -36.21
C GLN A 41 -6.47 35.14 -37.37
N SER A 42 -5.69 36.10 -37.88
CA SER A 42 -6.11 36.99 -38.96
C SER A 42 -5.93 36.39 -40.37
N GLY A 43 -5.55 35.11 -40.48
CA GLY A 43 -5.31 34.46 -41.78
C GLY A 43 -4.08 34.98 -42.53
N GLY A 44 -3.10 35.53 -41.81
CA GLY A 44 -1.86 36.06 -42.40
C GLY A 44 -0.89 34.97 -42.89
N THR A 45 0.33 35.37 -43.25
CA THR A 45 1.40 34.47 -43.75
C THR A 45 1.87 33.42 -42.72
N PHE A 46 1.59 33.65 -41.43
CA PHE A 46 1.93 32.74 -40.35
C PHE A 46 0.77 31.76 -40.09
N SER A 47 0.89 30.53 -40.56
CA SER A 47 -0.14 29.49 -40.37
C SER A 47 0.22 28.53 -39.24
N THR A 48 -0.73 28.27 -38.33
CA THR A 48 -0.65 27.21 -37.30
C THR A 48 -0.81 25.80 -37.87
N ALA A 49 -1.14 25.67 -39.17
CA ALA A 49 -1.15 24.37 -39.85
C ALA A 49 0.27 23.87 -40.19
N ASN A 50 1.31 24.71 -40.05
CA ASN A 50 2.70 24.32 -40.23
C ASN A 50 3.32 23.85 -38.90
N GLY A 51 3.81 22.61 -38.86
CA GLY A 51 4.46 22.01 -37.69
C GLY A 51 5.65 22.82 -37.17
N ALA A 52 6.48 23.39 -38.06
CA ALA A 52 7.65 24.18 -37.65
C ALA A 52 7.26 25.47 -36.92
N ASN A 53 6.16 26.11 -37.34
CA ASN A 53 5.61 27.30 -36.68
C ASN A 53 5.08 26.96 -35.29
N LEU A 54 4.43 25.79 -35.13
CA LEU A 54 3.99 25.30 -33.82
C LEU A 54 5.18 25.03 -32.89
N THR A 55 6.23 24.36 -33.39
CA THR A 55 7.48 24.12 -32.65
C THR A 55 8.12 25.42 -32.17
N LEU A 56 8.13 26.47 -33.00
CA LEU A 56 8.64 27.79 -32.64
C LEU A 56 7.81 28.44 -31.52
N LEU A 57 6.49 28.47 -31.67
CA LEU A 57 5.58 29.04 -30.66
C LEU A 57 5.68 28.32 -29.32
N VAL A 58 5.74 26.99 -29.35
CA VAL A 58 5.93 26.18 -28.14
C VAL A 58 7.26 26.47 -27.49
N ARG A 59 8.35 26.58 -28.27
CA ARG A 59 9.68 26.95 -27.75
C ARG A 59 9.65 28.31 -27.05
N GLN A 60 9.01 29.31 -27.66
CA GLN A 60 8.88 30.65 -27.08
C GLN A 60 8.08 30.60 -25.79
N LEU A 61 6.89 29.96 -25.81
CA LEU A 61 6.03 29.83 -24.65
C LEU A 61 6.80 29.18 -23.49
N LEU A 62 7.43 28.02 -23.72
CA LEU A 62 8.18 27.31 -22.68
C LEU A 62 9.34 28.13 -22.11
N PHE A 63 9.91 29.06 -22.88
CA PHE A 63 10.99 29.92 -22.44
C PHE A 63 10.53 30.99 -21.44
N PHE A 64 9.41 31.66 -21.69
CA PHE A 64 8.93 32.78 -20.84
C PHE A 64 7.80 32.42 -19.87
N TYR A 65 7.20 31.23 -19.97
CA TYR A 65 5.95 30.88 -19.30
C TYR A 65 5.98 31.13 -17.79
N ARG A 66 4.99 31.90 -17.32
CA ARG A 66 4.64 32.06 -15.91
C ARG A 66 3.15 31.83 -15.74
N GLN A 67 2.77 30.90 -14.88
CA GLN A 67 1.37 30.48 -14.71
C GLN A 67 0.41 31.66 -14.50
N ASN A 68 0.74 32.59 -13.60
CA ASN A 68 -0.15 33.72 -13.27
C ASN A 68 -0.34 34.71 -14.43
N GLU A 69 0.62 34.81 -15.37
CA GLU A 69 0.60 35.77 -16.47
C GLU A 69 0.18 35.13 -17.81
N ASP A 70 0.52 33.85 -18.02
CA ASP A 70 0.54 33.20 -19.32
C ASP A 70 -0.42 32.00 -19.44
N SER A 71 -1.29 31.75 -18.46
CA SER A 71 -2.25 30.64 -18.50
C SER A 71 -3.17 30.69 -19.73
N LYS A 72 -3.65 31.89 -20.11
CA LYS A 72 -4.45 32.06 -21.33
C LYS A 72 -3.67 31.73 -22.61
N ARG A 73 -2.38 32.06 -22.68
CA ARG A 73 -1.50 31.73 -23.82
C ARG A 73 -1.28 30.23 -23.93
N LEU A 74 -1.11 29.55 -22.78
CA LEU A 74 -1.02 28.09 -22.74
C LEU A 74 -2.31 27.44 -23.24
N VAL A 75 -3.47 27.89 -22.76
CA VAL A 75 -4.77 27.36 -23.20
C VAL A 75 -4.97 27.54 -24.71
N TRP A 76 -4.62 28.72 -25.25
CA TRP A 76 -4.64 28.96 -26.69
C TRP A 76 -3.69 28.02 -27.46
N MET A 77 -2.48 27.79 -26.93
CA MET A 77 -1.53 26.86 -27.52
C MET A 77 -2.06 25.42 -27.51
N CYS A 78 -2.65 24.96 -26.40
CA CYS A 78 -3.28 23.64 -26.29
C CYS A 78 -4.36 23.46 -27.36
N GLN A 79 -5.24 24.44 -27.55
CA GLN A 79 -6.29 24.39 -28.57
C GLN A 79 -5.73 24.19 -29.98
N ASN A 80 -4.67 24.92 -30.34
CA ASN A 80 -4.03 24.80 -31.66
C ASN A 80 -3.31 23.46 -31.84
N LEU A 81 -2.61 22.98 -30.81
CA LEU A 81 -1.92 21.69 -30.84
C LEU A 81 -2.88 20.51 -30.93
N ILE A 82 -4.01 20.56 -30.22
CA ILE A 82 -5.05 19.53 -30.31
C ILE A 82 -5.65 19.51 -31.73
N LYS A 83 -5.92 20.69 -32.31
CA LYS A 83 -6.48 20.81 -33.67
C LYS A 83 -5.52 20.31 -34.76
N GLN A 84 -4.22 20.54 -34.59
CA GLN A 84 -3.16 20.23 -35.57
C GLN A 84 -2.19 19.15 -35.09
N SER A 85 -2.68 18.21 -34.28
CA SER A 85 -1.86 17.20 -33.61
C SER A 85 -1.00 16.39 -34.58
N SER A 86 -1.56 15.99 -35.72
CA SER A 86 -0.85 15.24 -36.75
C SER A 86 0.35 15.98 -37.33
N GLN A 87 0.23 17.29 -37.58
CA GLN A 87 1.33 18.09 -38.16
C GLN A 87 2.43 18.37 -37.14
N PHE A 88 2.08 18.51 -35.86
CA PHE A 88 3.05 18.68 -34.79
C PHE A 88 3.79 17.36 -34.51
N VAL A 89 3.07 16.23 -34.46
CA VAL A 89 3.64 14.90 -34.26
C VAL A 89 4.58 14.48 -35.40
N LYS A 90 4.33 14.92 -36.65
CA LYS A 90 5.26 14.67 -37.77
C LYS A 90 6.69 15.18 -37.49
N GLN A 91 6.87 16.16 -36.61
CA GLN A 91 8.20 16.64 -36.23
C GLN A 91 9.02 15.59 -35.46
N LEU A 92 8.38 14.52 -34.95
CA LEU A 92 9.05 13.39 -34.30
C LEU A 92 9.74 12.42 -35.27
N ASP A 93 9.40 12.48 -36.55
CA ASP A 93 10.05 11.69 -37.62
C ASP A 93 11.25 12.45 -38.25
N GLY A 94 11.37 13.75 -37.94
CA GLY A 94 12.41 14.63 -38.48
C GLY A 94 13.66 14.80 -37.59
N PRO A 95 14.59 15.68 -38.01
CA PRO A 95 15.82 15.97 -37.24
C PRO A 95 15.53 16.60 -35.86
N ASP A 96 14.36 17.22 -35.69
CA ASP A 96 13.94 17.88 -34.45
C ASP A 96 13.26 16.94 -33.44
N ARG A 97 13.33 15.61 -33.64
CA ARG A 97 12.66 14.59 -32.81
C ARG A 97 12.84 14.79 -31.30
N LEU A 98 14.07 14.97 -30.83
CA LEU A 98 14.37 15.15 -29.40
C LEU A 98 13.78 16.45 -28.84
N THR A 99 13.84 17.52 -29.64
CA THR A 99 13.26 18.82 -29.29
C THR A 99 11.75 18.73 -29.19
N CYS A 100 11.09 18.12 -30.17
CA CYS A 100 9.65 17.93 -30.18
C CYS A 100 9.17 17.09 -28.98
N LEU A 101 9.84 15.97 -28.68
CA LEU A 101 9.52 15.14 -27.52
C LEU A 101 9.68 15.92 -26.20
N PHE A 102 10.76 16.69 -26.06
CA PHE A 102 10.97 17.54 -24.89
C PHE A 102 9.86 18.59 -24.75
N GLN A 103 9.45 19.20 -25.86
CA GLN A 103 8.36 20.18 -25.89
C GLN A 103 7.03 19.57 -25.46
N ILE A 104 6.68 18.39 -25.97
CA ILE A 104 5.47 17.65 -25.57
C ILE A 104 5.50 17.39 -24.07
N LYS A 105 6.57 16.76 -23.55
CA LYS A 105 6.72 16.48 -22.11
C LYS A 105 6.54 17.74 -21.27
N ARG A 106 7.28 18.82 -21.60
CA ARG A 106 7.21 20.09 -20.87
C ARG A 106 5.82 20.71 -20.88
N LEU A 107 5.15 20.75 -22.03
CA LEU A 107 3.79 21.27 -22.15
C LEU A 107 2.80 20.49 -21.30
N LEU A 108 2.85 19.16 -21.33
CA LEU A 108 1.97 18.32 -20.51
C LEU A 108 2.23 18.51 -19.01
N GLY A 109 3.49 18.72 -18.62
CA GLY A 109 3.83 19.12 -17.25
C GLY A 109 3.27 20.49 -16.85
N LEU A 110 3.20 21.46 -17.77
CA LEU A 110 2.54 22.74 -17.53
C LEU A 110 1.01 22.58 -17.44
N CYS A 111 0.41 21.71 -18.25
CA CYS A 111 -1.00 21.37 -18.16
C CYS A 111 -1.34 20.77 -16.79
N CYS A 112 -0.54 19.81 -16.29
CA CYS A 112 -0.73 19.24 -14.95
C CYS A 112 -0.70 20.35 -13.88
N ARG A 113 0.31 21.23 -13.91
CA ARG A 113 0.41 22.34 -12.96
C ARG A 113 -0.77 23.32 -13.04
N LEU A 114 -1.29 23.57 -14.24
CA LEU A 114 -2.47 24.42 -14.42
C LEU A 114 -3.73 23.76 -13.81
N LEU A 115 -3.89 22.44 -14.01
CA LEU A 115 -5.01 21.66 -13.50
C LEU A 115 -5.03 21.57 -11.97
N GLN A 116 -3.88 21.67 -11.30
CA GLN A 116 -3.81 21.72 -9.84
C GLN A 116 -4.49 22.97 -9.25
N ASN A 117 -4.75 24.01 -10.04
CA ASN A 117 -5.47 25.22 -9.59
C ASN A 117 -6.97 25.17 -9.94
N CYS A 118 -7.57 23.99 -10.08
CA CYS A 118 -8.96 23.81 -10.52
C CYS A 118 -10.04 24.41 -9.59
N ASN A 119 -9.65 24.89 -8.40
CA ASN A 119 -10.50 25.63 -7.46
C ASN A 119 -10.90 27.01 -8.00
N ASP A 120 -10.13 27.57 -8.94
CA ASP A 120 -10.46 28.83 -9.59
C ASP A 120 -11.40 28.56 -10.77
N ASP A 121 -12.69 28.87 -10.61
CA ASP A 121 -13.72 28.67 -11.63
C ASP A 121 -13.48 29.47 -12.91
N SER A 122 -12.57 30.45 -12.90
CA SER A 122 -12.19 31.19 -14.10
C SER A 122 -11.27 30.40 -15.05
N LEU A 123 -10.68 29.29 -14.60
CA LEU A 123 -9.75 28.48 -15.38
C LEU A 123 -10.48 27.42 -16.21
N ASN A 124 -10.23 27.42 -17.53
CA ASN A 124 -10.72 26.37 -18.42
C ASN A 124 -9.90 25.08 -18.23
N VAL A 125 -10.46 24.14 -17.48
CA VAL A 125 -9.90 22.80 -17.21
C VAL A 125 -10.00 21.86 -18.43
N ALA A 126 -10.97 22.08 -19.32
CA ALA A 126 -11.26 21.16 -20.42
C ALA A 126 -10.12 21.05 -21.44
N LEU A 127 -9.50 22.18 -21.82
CA LEU A 127 -8.42 22.18 -22.81
C LEU A 127 -7.12 21.53 -22.29
N PRO A 128 -6.63 21.83 -21.07
CA PRO A 128 -5.51 21.11 -20.49
C PRO A 128 -5.80 19.61 -20.31
N MET A 129 -7.00 19.21 -19.86
CA MET A 129 -7.39 17.79 -19.78
C MET A 129 -7.36 17.12 -21.15
N ARG A 130 -7.97 17.75 -22.16
CA ARG A 130 -7.95 17.21 -23.53
C ARG A 130 -6.54 17.10 -24.09
N MET A 131 -5.65 18.02 -23.72
CA MET A 131 -4.23 17.95 -24.10
C MET A 131 -3.57 16.70 -23.50
N LEU A 132 -3.83 16.40 -22.22
CA LEU A 132 -3.32 15.18 -21.56
C LEU A 132 -3.84 13.92 -22.24
N GLU A 133 -5.14 13.85 -22.55
CA GLU A 133 -5.75 12.71 -23.23
C GLU A 133 -5.16 12.49 -24.64
N VAL A 134 -5.12 13.53 -25.46
CA VAL A 134 -4.71 13.46 -26.86
C VAL A 134 -3.24 13.07 -26.94
N PHE A 135 -2.35 13.78 -26.23
CA PHE A 135 -0.90 13.55 -26.36
C PHE A 135 -0.36 12.41 -25.50
N SER A 136 -1.19 11.75 -24.69
CA SER A 136 -0.87 10.46 -24.08
C SER A 136 -1.46 9.27 -24.86
N SER A 137 -2.31 9.49 -25.86
CA SER A 137 -2.98 8.42 -26.62
C SER A 137 -2.12 7.93 -27.78
N GLU A 138 -2.01 6.61 -27.93
CA GLU A 138 -1.35 5.97 -29.09
C GLU A 138 -2.00 6.39 -30.42
N ASN A 139 -3.32 6.63 -30.42
CA ASN A 139 -4.08 7.06 -31.61
C ASN A 139 -3.58 8.37 -32.21
N THR A 140 -2.92 9.21 -31.42
CA THR A 140 -2.36 10.49 -31.89
C THR A 140 -1.05 10.30 -32.64
N TYR A 141 -0.28 9.26 -32.32
CA TYR A 141 1.07 9.03 -32.85
C TYR A 141 1.10 7.95 -33.92
N LEU A 142 0.33 6.87 -33.75
CA LEU A 142 0.36 5.70 -34.62
C LEU A 142 0.07 6.03 -36.10
N PRO A 143 -0.93 6.86 -36.46
CA PRO A 143 -1.18 7.20 -37.86
C PRO A 143 -0.03 7.96 -38.54
N VAL A 144 0.83 8.62 -37.75
CA VAL A 144 1.93 9.45 -38.26
C VAL A 144 3.24 8.69 -38.28
N LEU A 145 3.57 7.96 -37.22
CA LEU A 145 4.87 7.28 -37.05
C LEU A 145 4.87 5.84 -37.56
N GLN A 146 3.70 5.20 -37.67
CA GLN A 146 3.49 3.85 -38.23
C GLN A 146 4.28 2.71 -37.56
N ASP A 147 5.01 2.95 -36.47
CA ASP A 147 5.72 1.96 -35.67
C ASP A 147 5.11 1.85 -34.26
N VAL A 148 4.47 0.72 -33.99
CA VAL A 148 3.78 0.44 -32.71
C VAL A 148 4.77 0.40 -31.54
N SER A 149 5.94 -0.21 -31.74
CA SER A 149 6.94 -0.38 -30.68
C SER A 149 7.53 0.97 -30.27
N TYR A 150 7.84 1.81 -31.26
CA TYR A 150 8.35 3.15 -31.02
C TYR A 150 7.29 4.06 -30.39
N VAL A 151 6.03 4.00 -30.83
CA VAL A 151 4.92 4.76 -30.23
C VAL A 151 4.74 4.36 -28.77
N THR A 152 4.74 3.07 -28.47
CA THR A 152 4.64 2.56 -27.08
C THR A 152 5.75 3.14 -26.21
N SER A 153 7.00 3.09 -26.70
CA SER A 153 8.17 3.67 -26.02
C SER A 153 8.03 5.17 -25.75
N LEU A 154 7.48 5.89 -26.72
CA LEU A 154 7.26 7.33 -26.63
C LEU A 154 6.17 7.67 -25.59
N ILE A 155 5.07 6.90 -25.56
CA ILE A 155 4.01 7.06 -24.56
C ILE A 155 4.52 6.73 -23.16
N GLU A 156 5.27 5.64 -22.98
CA GLU A 156 5.90 5.28 -21.69
C GLU A 156 6.75 6.45 -21.15
N GLN A 157 7.58 7.04 -22.01
CA GLN A 157 8.41 8.18 -21.66
C GLN A 157 7.63 9.46 -21.32
N ILE A 158 6.50 9.69 -21.99
CA ILE A 158 5.63 10.84 -21.71
C ILE A 158 4.91 10.65 -20.38
N LEU A 159 4.30 9.49 -20.17
CA LEU A 159 3.57 9.16 -18.95
C LEU A 159 4.49 9.17 -17.73
N HIS A 160 5.68 8.56 -17.83
CA HIS A 160 6.68 8.60 -16.76
C HIS A 160 7.06 10.03 -16.37
N TYR A 161 7.33 10.89 -17.36
CA TYR A 161 7.60 12.30 -17.12
C TYR A 161 6.41 13.04 -16.47
N MET A 162 5.19 12.79 -16.94
CA MET A 162 3.98 13.42 -16.42
C MET A 162 3.75 13.06 -14.94
N VAL A 163 3.89 11.77 -14.59
CA VAL A 163 3.78 11.29 -13.21
C VAL A 163 4.81 11.99 -12.32
N GLN A 164 6.06 12.10 -12.75
CA GLN A 164 7.10 12.87 -12.04
C GLN A 164 6.81 14.37 -11.90
N LYS A 165 5.86 14.92 -12.67
CA LYS A 165 5.42 16.32 -12.57
C LYS A 165 4.08 16.50 -11.85
N GLY A 166 3.61 15.48 -11.14
CA GLY A 166 2.41 15.56 -10.31
C GLY A 166 1.12 15.32 -11.11
N TYR A 167 1.15 14.43 -12.09
CA TYR A 167 -0.04 14.02 -12.85
C TYR A 167 -1.13 13.46 -11.94
N TYR A 168 -0.80 12.48 -11.07
CA TYR A 168 -1.78 11.90 -10.13
C TYR A 168 -2.35 12.94 -9.16
N LYS A 169 -1.52 13.83 -8.62
CA LYS A 169 -1.97 14.98 -7.82
C LYS A 169 -2.99 15.86 -8.57
N SER A 170 -2.75 16.10 -9.85
CA SER A 170 -3.64 16.90 -10.69
C SER A 170 -4.99 16.19 -10.87
N LEU A 171 -4.97 14.88 -11.12
CA LEU A 171 -6.20 14.07 -11.23
C LEU A 171 -6.96 13.99 -9.91
N TYR A 172 -6.26 13.80 -8.79
CA TYR A 172 -6.84 13.76 -7.44
C TYR A 172 -7.60 15.07 -7.14
N LEU A 173 -6.99 16.22 -7.39
CA LEU A 173 -7.65 17.52 -7.18
C LEU A 173 -8.85 17.72 -8.11
N LEU A 174 -8.78 17.24 -9.36
CA LEU A 174 -9.91 17.33 -10.28
C LEU A 174 -11.08 16.44 -9.85
N ILE A 175 -10.79 15.22 -9.41
CA ILE A 175 -11.79 14.28 -8.91
C ILE A 175 -12.52 14.90 -7.72
N ASN A 176 -11.80 15.41 -6.72
CA ASN A 176 -12.43 15.95 -5.52
C ASN A 176 -13.19 17.27 -5.76
N ASN A 177 -12.75 18.11 -6.70
CA ASN A 177 -13.38 19.42 -6.94
C ASN A 177 -14.45 19.43 -8.03
N LYS A 178 -14.37 18.55 -9.03
CA LYS A 178 -15.27 18.56 -10.19
C LYS A 178 -16.30 17.43 -10.19
N LEU A 179 -16.14 16.42 -9.33
CA LEU A 179 -17.14 15.36 -9.14
C LEU A 179 -17.96 15.62 -7.87
N PRO A 180 -19.31 15.75 -7.98
CA PRO A 180 -20.18 15.91 -6.82
C PRO A 180 -20.14 14.69 -5.90
N SER A 181 -20.02 14.87 -4.59
CA SER A 181 -20.04 13.76 -3.61
C SER A 181 -21.42 13.10 -3.46
N SER A 182 -22.50 13.78 -3.86
CA SER A 182 -23.89 13.33 -3.67
C SER A 182 -24.44 12.42 -4.78
N ILE A 183 -23.63 12.04 -5.77
CA ILE A 183 -24.06 11.22 -6.91
C ILE A 183 -23.55 9.79 -6.73
N GLU A 184 -24.43 8.81 -6.88
CA GLU A 184 -24.03 7.40 -7.01
C GLU A 184 -23.40 7.16 -8.39
N TYR A 185 -22.14 6.75 -8.40
CA TYR A 185 -21.37 6.49 -9.63
C TYR A 185 -21.49 5.06 -10.14
N SER A 186 -22.54 4.34 -9.75
CA SER A 186 -22.79 2.95 -10.16
C SER A 186 -22.85 2.77 -11.69
N ASP A 187 -23.28 3.79 -12.42
CA ASP A 187 -23.22 3.83 -13.89
C ASP A 187 -22.36 5.02 -14.36
N VAL A 188 -21.05 4.79 -14.41
CA VAL A 188 -20.02 5.77 -14.83
C VAL A 188 -20.31 6.33 -16.23
N SER A 189 -21.06 5.61 -17.07
CA SER A 189 -21.43 6.08 -18.41
C SER A 189 -22.35 7.30 -18.40
N ARG A 190 -23.10 7.52 -17.32
CA ARG A 190 -23.99 8.69 -17.14
C ARG A 190 -23.24 9.98 -16.82
N VAL A 191 -21.99 9.87 -16.37
CA VAL A 191 -21.14 11.02 -16.01
C VAL A 191 -19.85 10.95 -16.84
N PRO A 192 -19.84 11.50 -18.08
CA PRO A 192 -18.70 11.39 -19.00
C PRO A 192 -17.36 11.85 -18.42
N ILE A 193 -17.37 12.90 -17.59
CA ILE A 193 -16.17 13.39 -16.92
C ILE A 193 -15.60 12.38 -15.91
N ALA A 194 -16.46 11.64 -15.20
CA ALA A 194 -16.03 10.61 -14.26
C ALA A 194 -15.35 9.46 -15.00
N LYS A 195 -15.95 9.01 -16.13
CA LYS A 195 -15.34 8.00 -17.02
C LYS A 195 -13.96 8.42 -17.49
N ILE A 196 -13.85 9.64 -18.02
CA ILE A 196 -12.57 10.19 -18.51
C ILE A 196 -11.53 10.23 -17.39
N LEU A 197 -11.89 10.71 -16.20
CA LEU A 197 -10.95 10.80 -15.07
C LEU A 197 -10.48 9.40 -14.64
N LEU A 198 -11.38 8.42 -14.56
CA LEU A 198 -11.04 7.03 -14.24
C LEU A 198 -10.08 6.42 -15.28
N GLU A 199 -10.38 6.58 -16.57
CA GLU A 199 -9.50 6.11 -17.65
C GLU A 199 -8.11 6.75 -17.55
N ASN A 200 -8.03 8.04 -17.21
CA ASN A 200 -6.77 8.75 -17.04
C ASN A 200 -6.00 8.33 -15.77
N VAL A 201 -6.68 7.87 -14.71
CA VAL A 201 -6.05 7.28 -13.52
C VAL A 201 -5.45 5.91 -13.84
N LEU A 202 -6.20 5.06 -14.55
CA LEU A 202 -5.81 3.71 -14.91
C LEU A 202 -4.67 3.67 -15.93
N LYS A 203 -4.72 4.54 -16.94
CA LYS A 203 -3.85 4.47 -18.12
C LYS A 203 -2.36 4.31 -17.81
N PRO A 204 -1.73 5.10 -16.92
CA PRO A 204 -0.31 4.91 -16.63
C PRO A 204 0.01 3.56 -15.97
N LEU A 205 -0.93 2.92 -15.29
CA LEU A 205 -0.70 1.67 -14.56
C LEU A 205 -0.56 0.44 -15.49
N HIS A 206 -1.14 0.51 -16.69
CA HIS A 206 -1.13 -0.59 -17.66
C HIS A 206 0.16 -0.73 -18.46
N PHE A 207 1.03 0.28 -18.47
CA PHE A 207 2.28 0.23 -19.23
C PHE A 207 3.41 -0.50 -18.47
N THR A 208 4.37 -1.04 -19.23
CA THR A 208 5.51 -1.77 -18.67
C THR A 208 6.67 -0.87 -18.27
N TYR A 209 6.82 0.27 -18.95
CA TYR A 209 7.91 1.23 -18.82
C TYR A 209 9.30 0.65 -19.13
N SER A 210 9.35 -0.33 -20.04
CA SER A 210 10.59 -0.93 -20.54
C SER A 210 11.54 0.10 -21.19
N SER A 211 11.00 1.20 -21.68
CA SER A 211 11.75 2.30 -22.32
C SER A 211 12.28 3.35 -21.35
N CYS A 212 12.00 3.22 -20.06
CA CYS A 212 12.34 4.19 -19.02
C CYS A 212 13.45 3.64 -18.10
N PRO A 213 14.03 4.46 -17.20
CA PRO A 213 15.01 3.97 -16.24
C PRO A 213 14.47 2.81 -15.39
N GLU A 214 15.37 1.94 -14.95
CA GLU A 214 15.03 0.85 -14.03
C GLU A 214 14.31 1.40 -12.79
N GLY A 215 13.22 0.74 -12.38
CA GLY A 215 12.36 1.25 -11.31
C GLY A 215 11.24 2.20 -11.75
N ALA A 216 11.14 2.58 -13.03
CA ALA A 216 10.12 3.53 -13.49
C ALA A 216 8.68 3.07 -13.22
N ARG A 217 8.39 1.79 -13.40
CA ARG A 217 7.06 1.23 -13.14
C ARG A 217 6.71 1.31 -11.65
N GLN A 218 7.68 1.04 -10.79
CA GLN A 218 7.56 1.12 -9.33
C GLN A 218 7.27 2.55 -8.90
N GLN A 219 8.01 3.53 -9.45
CA GLN A 219 7.77 4.96 -9.18
C GLN A 219 6.34 5.38 -9.54
N ILE A 220 5.73 4.77 -10.56
CA ILE A 220 4.38 5.10 -10.98
C ILE A 220 3.34 4.53 -10.01
N PHE A 221 3.51 3.28 -9.60
CA PHE A 221 2.66 2.71 -8.54
C PHE A 221 2.84 3.41 -7.20
N ALA A 222 4.06 3.83 -6.85
CA ALA A 222 4.35 4.62 -5.66
C ALA A 222 3.65 5.98 -5.71
N ALA A 223 3.76 6.71 -6.83
CA ALA A 223 3.08 7.99 -7.00
C ALA A 223 1.54 7.86 -7.00
N PHE A 224 0.99 6.78 -7.57
CA PHE A 224 -0.44 6.48 -7.47
C PHE A 224 -0.85 6.23 -6.02
N THR A 225 -0.09 5.39 -5.31
CA THR A 225 -0.32 5.03 -3.91
C THR A 225 -0.27 6.25 -3.00
N GLU A 226 0.76 7.09 -3.16
CA GLU A 226 0.96 8.29 -2.35
C GLU A 226 -0.18 9.29 -2.51
N GLU A 227 -0.65 9.52 -3.74
CA GLU A 227 -1.66 10.55 -4.00
C GLU A 227 -3.10 10.06 -3.75
N PHE A 228 -3.42 8.79 -4.06
CA PHE A 228 -4.79 8.29 -3.97
C PHE A 228 -5.07 7.46 -2.70
N LEU A 229 -4.06 6.78 -2.17
CA LEU A 229 -4.27 5.68 -1.20
C LEU A 229 -3.57 5.86 0.14
N ALA A 230 -2.65 6.83 0.27
CA ALA A 230 -1.88 7.03 1.50
C ALA A 230 -2.56 7.97 2.51
N ALA A 231 -3.47 8.82 2.06
CA ALA A 231 -4.19 9.78 2.92
C ALA A 231 -5.62 9.29 3.23
N PRO A 232 -6.27 9.84 4.28
CA PRO A 232 -7.68 9.56 4.55
C PRO A 232 -8.55 9.82 3.33
N PHE A 233 -9.37 8.82 2.97
CA PHE A 233 -10.19 8.89 1.78
C PHE A 233 -11.20 10.03 1.85
N THR A 234 -11.37 10.71 0.73
CA THR A 234 -12.53 11.56 0.46
C THR A 234 -13.70 10.71 0.00
N ASP A 235 -14.91 11.25 0.04
CA ASP A 235 -16.10 10.58 -0.47
C ASP A 235 -15.94 10.11 -1.93
N GLN A 236 -15.31 10.92 -2.79
CA GLN A 236 -15.09 10.56 -4.20
C GLN A 236 -14.11 9.40 -4.36
N ILE A 237 -13.05 9.34 -3.53
CA ILE A 237 -12.14 8.20 -3.59
C ILE A 237 -12.84 6.94 -3.09
N PHE A 238 -13.53 7.04 -1.94
CA PHE A 238 -14.16 5.91 -1.27
C PHE A 238 -15.37 5.35 -2.04
N HIS A 239 -16.26 6.20 -2.54
CA HIS A 239 -17.51 5.77 -3.19
C HIS A 239 -17.43 5.65 -4.72
N PHE A 240 -16.40 6.21 -5.37
CA PHE A 240 -16.26 6.13 -6.82
C PHE A 240 -14.97 5.44 -7.27
N ILE A 241 -13.79 5.97 -6.91
CA ILE A 241 -12.53 5.44 -7.45
C ILE A 241 -12.27 4.01 -6.99
N ILE A 242 -12.38 3.72 -5.69
CA ILE A 242 -12.09 2.36 -5.18
C ILE A 242 -13.07 1.32 -5.76
N PRO A 243 -14.41 1.53 -5.72
CA PRO A 243 -15.35 0.59 -6.32
C PRO A 243 -15.14 0.42 -7.83
N ALA A 244 -14.83 1.49 -8.55
CA ALA A 244 -14.56 1.41 -9.98
C ALA A 244 -13.31 0.56 -10.27
N LEU A 245 -12.23 0.72 -9.51
CA LEU A 245 -11.02 -0.09 -9.66
C LEU A 245 -11.23 -1.56 -9.25
N ALA A 246 -12.20 -1.83 -8.39
CA ALA A 246 -12.61 -3.18 -8.02
C ALA A 246 -13.49 -3.85 -9.09
N ASP A 247 -14.07 -3.12 -10.05
CA ASP A 247 -14.87 -3.70 -11.14
C ASP A 247 -13.98 -4.48 -12.11
N VAL A 248 -14.38 -5.71 -12.44
CA VAL A 248 -13.76 -6.61 -13.42
C VAL A 248 -13.52 -5.91 -14.76
N GLN A 249 -14.44 -5.04 -15.18
CA GLN A 249 -14.37 -4.37 -16.49
C GLN A 249 -13.24 -3.35 -16.58
N THR A 250 -12.69 -2.88 -15.46
CA THR A 250 -11.60 -1.91 -15.46
C THR A 250 -10.22 -2.55 -15.62
N ILE A 251 -10.09 -3.87 -15.40
CA ILE A 251 -8.87 -4.65 -15.62
C ILE A 251 -7.68 -4.06 -14.84
N PHE A 252 -7.88 -3.67 -13.58
CA PHE A 252 -6.80 -3.13 -12.76
C PHE A 252 -5.61 -4.12 -12.66
N PRO A 253 -4.35 -3.69 -12.85
CA PRO A 253 -3.17 -4.57 -12.82
C PRO A 253 -2.79 -4.96 -11.37
N TYR A 254 -3.67 -5.72 -10.71
CA TYR A 254 -3.64 -6.00 -9.27
C TYR A 254 -2.37 -6.74 -8.82
N GLU A 255 -1.96 -7.81 -9.50
CA GLU A 255 -0.75 -8.56 -9.14
C GLU A 255 0.52 -7.70 -9.21
N LEU A 256 0.59 -6.83 -10.21
CA LEU A 256 1.73 -5.92 -10.41
C LEU A 256 1.75 -4.82 -9.34
N PHE A 257 0.56 -4.33 -8.94
CA PHE A 257 0.40 -3.41 -7.83
C PHE A 257 0.86 -4.02 -6.50
N LEU A 258 0.46 -5.26 -6.19
CA LEU A 258 0.88 -5.97 -4.98
C LEU A 258 2.41 -6.10 -4.89
N ASN A 259 3.05 -6.43 -6.02
CA ASN A 259 4.51 -6.49 -6.09
C ASN A 259 5.17 -5.14 -5.79
N ALA A 260 4.59 -4.04 -6.28
CA ALA A 260 5.10 -2.69 -6.03
C ALA A 260 5.04 -2.30 -4.54
N LEU A 261 4.03 -2.77 -3.79
CA LEU A 261 3.85 -2.46 -2.37
C LEU A 261 4.91 -3.10 -1.46
N LEU A 262 5.48 -4.25 -1.84
CA LEU A 262 6.46 -4.97 -1.02
C LEU A 262 7.91 -4.50 -1.23
N LEU A 263 8.17 -3.66 -2.23
CA LEU A 263 9.51 -3.15 -2.48
C LEU A 263 9.93 -2.16 -1.39
N PRO A 264 11.15 -2.28 -0.83
CA PRO A 264 11.63 -1.40 0.22
C PRO A 264 12.00 -0.04 -0.37
N GLU A 265 11.04 0.88 -0.51
CA GLU A 265 11.38 2.29 -0.70
C GLU A 265 11.97 2.87 0.60
N SER A 266 13.17 3.43 0.49
CA SER A 266 13.96 4.01 1.58
C SER A 266 13.28 5.27 2.15
N GLY A 267 12.44 5.11 3.16
CA GLY A 267 11.78 6.22 3.85
C GLY A 267 10.87 5.73 4.98
N CYS A 268 11.47 5.46 6.14
CA CYS A 268 10.79 5.00 7.35
C CYS A 268 10.27 6.18 8.18
N SER A 269 8.95 6.23 8.44
CA SER A 269 8.31 6.72 9.69
C SER A 269 6.79 6.90 9.55
N SER A 270 6.25 7.09 8.33
CA SER A 270 4.82 7.37 8.10
C SER A 270 3.95 6.17 7.71
N ARG A 271 4.53 4.95 7.58
CA ARG A 271 3.81 3.79 7.05
C ARG A 271 2.63 3.34 7.92
N SER A 272 2.72 3.51 9.25
CA SER A 272 1.64 3.13 10.17
C SER A 272 0.34 3.91 9.93
N ASP A 273 0.44 5.20 9.61
CA ASP A 273 -0.74 6.05 9.42
C ASP A 273 -1.41 5.81 8.06
N GLN A 274 -0.63 5.34 7.08
CA GLN A 274 -1.07 5.03 5.71
C GLN A 274 -1.64 3.62 5.59
N ALA A 275 -1.19 2.69 6.45
CA ALA A 275 -1.50 1.27 6.35
C ALA A 275 -3.00 0.94 6.31
N PRO A 276 -3.90 1.56 7.11
CA PRO A 276 -5.33 1.21 7.08
C PRO A 276 -5.98 1.48 5.72
N TRP A 277 -5.64 2.61 5.10
CA TRP A 277 -6.17 3.04 3.81
C TRP A 277 -5.71 2.11 2.69
N LEU A 278 -4.40 1.86 2.64
CA LEU A 278 -3.79 0.92 1.71
C LEU A 278 -4.36 -0.49 1.86
N PHE A 279 -4.52 -0.94 3.10
CA PHE A 279 -5.02 -2.26 3.38
C PHE A 279 -6.47 -2.43 2.93
N TYR A 280 -7.31 -1.43 3.20
CA TYR A 280 -8.69 -1.41 2.73
C TYR A 280 -8.77 -1.50 1.20
N PHE A 281 -7.92 -0.75 0.48
CA PHE A 281 -7.87 -0.80 -0.96
C PHE A 281 -7.46 -2.20 -1.47
N VAL A 282 -6.42 -2.78 -0.88
CA VAL A 282 -5.94 -4.13 -1.22
C VAL A 282 -7.05 -5.17 -1.01
N LEU A 283 -7.75 -5.13 0.12
CA LEU A 283 -8.85 -6.08 0.40
C LEU A 283 -10.03 -5.87 -0.56
N THR A 284 -10.42 -4.63 -0.80
CA THR A 284 -11.60 -4.30 -1.62
C THR A 284 -11.41 -4.64 -3.08
N VAL A 285 -10.28 -4.24 -3.68
CA VAL A 285 -9.96 -4.61 -5.07
C VAL A 285 -9.65 -6.10 -5.16
N GLY A 286 -8.97 -6.66 -4.16
CA GLY A 286 -8.63 -8.08 -4.09
C GLY A 286 -9.84 -9.01 -4.23
N GLU A 287 -11.00 -8.68 -3.64
CA GLU A 287 -12.23 -9.48 -3.77
C GLU A 287 -12.52 -9.89 -5.23
N THR A 288 -12.25 -9.03 -6.20
CA THR A 288 -12.49 -9.34 -7.62
C THR A 288 -11.34 -10.12 -8.28
N TYR A 289 -10.09 -9.83 -7.91
CA TYR A 289 -8.91 -10.31 -8.64
C TYR A 289 -8.22 -11.52 -7.99
N LEU A 290 -8.58 -11.90 -6.76
CA LEU A 290 -7.93 -13.03 -6.07
C LEU A 290 -8.01 -14.36 -6.83
N GLY A 291 -9.08 -14.59 -7.58
CA GLY A 291 -9.27 -15.80 -8.38
C GLY A 291 -8.39 -15.89 -9.63
N SER A 292 -7.81 -14.77 -10.09
CA SER A 292 -6.98 -14.71 -11.31
C SER A 292 -5.48 -14.60 -11.03
N LEU A 293 -5.08 -14.50 -9.76
CA LEU A 293 -3.67 -14.40 -9.36
C LEU A 293 -2.90 -15.69 -9.64
N SER A 294 -1.62 -15.52 -10.01
CA SER A 294 -0.64 -16.62 -10.05
C SER A 294 -0.33 -17.16 -8.64
N GLU A 295 0.37 -18.30 -8.53
CA GLU A 295 0.79 -18.83 -7.23
C GLU A 295 1.76 -17.86 -6.53
N GLU A 296 2.67 -17.26 -7.29
CA GLU A 296 3.56 -16.20 -6.83
C GLU A 296 2.77 -14.96 -6.40
N GLY A 297 1.74 -14.56 -7.17
CA GLY A 297 0.86 -13.44 -6.85
C GLY A 297 0.10 -13.65 -5.54
N LEU A 298 -0.38 -14.87 -5.27
CA LEU A 298 -1.02 -15.25 -4.02
C LEU A 298 -0.05 -15.22 -2.83
N LEU A 299 1.20 -15.63 -3.02
CA LEU A 299 2.25 -15.53 -2.00
C LEU A 299 2.58 -14.06 -1.68
N VAL A 300 2.70 -13.22 -2.71
CA VAL A 300 2.88 -11.76 -2.57
C VAL A 300 1.71 -11.16 -1.81
N TYR A 301 0.48 -11.56 -2.14
CA TYR A 301 -0.72 -11.14 -1.42
C TYR A 301 -0.66 -11.49 0.07
N LEU A 302 -0.24 -12.71 0.45
CA LEU A 302 -0.05 -13.10 1.85
C LEU A 302 0.99 -12.22 2.57
N ARG A 303 2.11 -11.89 1.92
CA ARG A 303 3.11 -10.98 2.49
C ARG A 303 2.55 -9.56 2.71
N VAL A 304 1.73 -9.07 1.77
CA VAL A 304 1.03 -7.77 1.90
C VAL A 304 0.05 -7.82 3.08
N LEU A 305 -0.76 -8.88 3.20
CA LEU A 305 -1.67 -9.07 4.31
C LEU A 305 -0.95 -9.07 5.65
N GLN A 306 0.12 -9.86 5.80
CA GLN A 306 0.92 -9.92 7.01
C GLN A 306 1.47 -8.53 7.38
N THR A 307 2.02 -7.82 6.39
CA THR A 307 2.68 -6.53 6.60
C THR A 307 1.69 -5.46 7.09
N PHE A 308 0.55 -5.31 6.41
CA PHE A 308 -0.40 -4.25 6.74
C PHE A 308 -1.30 -4.58 7.93
N LEU A 309 -1.67 -5.85 8.12
CA LEU A 309 -2.48 -6.25 9.27
C LEU A 309 -1.77 -5.90 10.60
N SER A 310 -0.45 -6.14 10.67
CA SER A 310 0.34 -5.80 11.87
C SER A 310 0.41 -4.29 12.16
N GLN A 311 0.14 -3.45 11.15
CA GLN A 311 0.19 -1.99 11.23
C GLN A 311 -1.18 -1.34 11.47
N LEU A 312 -2.27 -2.13 11.52
CA LEU A 312 -3.60 -1.59 11.80
C LEU A 312 -3.71 -1.12 13.26
N PRO A 313 -4.39 0.02 13.51
CA PRO A 313 -4.65 0.47 14.86
C PRO A 313 -5.53 -0.54 15.60
N VAL A 314 -5.22 -0.77 16.87
CA VAL A 314 -6.04 -1.63 17.74
C VAL A 314 -7.31 -0.88 18.11
N SER A 315 -8.48 -1.46 17.85
CA SER A 315 -9.75 -0.86 18.26
C SER A 315 -9.78 -0.72 19.79
N ALA A 316 -9.86 0.52 20.27
CA ALA A 316 -9.88 0.84 21.70
C ALA A 316 -11.17 0.37 22.40
N ALA A 317 -12.19 -0.01 21.63
CA ALA A 317 -13.50 -0.43 22.14
C ALA A 317 -13.43 -1.62 23.11
N GLY A 318 -12.40 -2.46 23.03
CA GLY A 318 -12.23 -3.62 23.92
C GLY A 318 -11.56 -3.36 25.27
N THR A 319 -11.27 -2.11 25.64
CA THR A 319 -10.58 -1.79 26.93
C THR A 319 -11.53 -1.26 28.00
N ASN A 320 -12.73 -0.79 27.64
CA ASN A 320 -13.68 -0.17 28.59
C ASN A 320 -14.98 -0.97 28.81
N CYS A 321 -15.23 -2.08 28.11
CA CYS A 321 -16.46 -2.87 28.27
C CYS A 321 -16.29 -4.05 29.22
N GLN A 322 -15.87 -3.80 30.47
CA GLN A 322 -16.05 -4.78 31.56
C GLN A 322 -17.08 -4.38 32.61
N ASP A 323 -17.71 -3.20 32.52
CA ASP A 323 -18.76 -2.82 33.48
C ASP A 323 -19.87 -2.02 32.78
N ALA A 324 -20.86 -2.70 32.22
CA ALA A 324 -22.27 -2.26 32.19
C ALA A 324 -23.12 -3.27 31.41
N ASN A 325 -23.93 -4.04 32.13
CA ASN A 325 -25.18 -4.56 31.57
C ASN A 325 -26.05 -3.35 31.18
N SER A 326 -26.13 -3.04 29.89
CA SER A 326 -27.15 -2.13 29.37
C SER A 326 -27.66 -2.69 28.05
N ASP A 327 -28.88 -3.21 28.14
CA ASP A 327 -29.68 -3.77 27.07
C ASP A 327 -30.39 -2.60 26.39
N SER A 328 -29.92 -2.15 25.23
CA SER A 328 -30.64 -1.20 24.38
C SER A 328 -30.36 -1.50 22.91
N GLU A 329 -31.34 -2.11 22.26
CA GLU A 329 -31.44 -2.28 20.81
C GLU A 329 -31.86 -0.95 20.18
N ASP A 330 -30.93 -0.23 19.56
CA ASP A 330 -31.18 0.89 18.64
C ASP A 330 -30.08 0.87 17.55
N GLU A 331 -30.20 -0.03 16.56
CA GLU A 331 -29.13 -0.29 15.57
C GLU A 331 -29.15 0.57 14.29
N ASP A 332 -30.05 1.55 14.13
CA ASP A 332 -30.22 2.18 12.80
C ASP A 332 -29.76 3.65 12.66
N GLU A 333 -29.25 4.33 13.70
CA GLU A 333 -28.80 5.74 13.60
C GLU A 333 -27.27 6.00 13.70
N GLU A 334 -26.43 5.02 14.07
CA GLU A 334 -24.99 5.27 14.31
C GLU A 334 -24.08 5.25 13.07
N ILE A 335 -24.50 4.60 11.97
CA ILE A 335 -23.68 4.44 10.74
C ILE A 335 -23.32 5.81 10.13
N SER A 336 -24.20 6.81 10.26
CA SER A 336 -23.98 8.16 9.73
C SER A 336 -22.99 9.00 10.56
N LYS A 337 -22.84 8.70 11.86
CA LYS A 337 -21.93 9.44 12.75
C LYS A 337 -20.50 8.87 12.76
N MET A 338 -20.31 7.59 12.43
CA MET A 338 -18.99 6.95 12.37
C MET A 338 -18.25 7.13 11.03
N THR A 339 -18.98 7.41 9.95
CA THR A 339 -18.41 7.49 8.59
C THR A 339 -17.60 8.77 8.36
N THR A 340 -17.95 9.89 8.99
CA THR A 340 -17.29 11.18 8.74
C THR A 340 -16.85 11.85 10.04
N THR A 341 -15.61 12.36 10.05
CA THR A 341 -15.22 13.32 11.11
C THR A 341 -16.00 14.63 10.89
N PRO A 342 -16.60 15.23 11.92
CA PRO A 342 -17.44 16.41 11.76
C PRO A 342 -16.59 17.60 11.27
N GLY A 343 -16.59 17.84 9.96
CA GLY A 343 -16.04 19.03 9.32
C GLY A 343 -15.24 18.84 8.03
N ASP A 344 -14.67 17.66 7.73
CA ASP A 344 -13.68 17.51 6.63
C ASP A 344 -14.14 16.63 5.44
N GLY A 345 -15.33 15.99 5.52
CA GLY A 345 -15.81 15.09 4.44
C GLY A 345 -14.86 13.92 4.16
N ARG A 346 -14.02 13.57 5.15
CA ARG A 346 -13.07 12.45 5.09
C ARG A 346 -13.56 11.31 5.96
N ILE A 347 -13.32 10.11 5.45
CA ILE A 347 -13.66 8.86 6.13
C ILE A 347 -12.84 8.72 7.42
N SER A 348 -13.41 8.10 8.46
CA SER A 348 -12.70 7.87 9.72
C SER A 348 -11.77 6.64 9.65
N VAL A 349 -10.60 6.71 10.33
CA VAL A 349 -9.65 5.58 10.40
C VAL A 349 -10.26 4.38 11.11
N GLN A 350 -11.09 4.61 12.13
CA GLN A 350 -11.75 3.56 12.91
C GLN A 350 -12.70 2.75 12.03
N TYR A 351 -13.56 3.45 11.27
CA TYR A 351 -14.48 2.82 10.32
C TYR A 351 -13.72 1.97 9.29
N ILE A 352 -12.66 2.51 8.68
CA ILE A 352 -11.85 1.75 7.71
C ILE A 352 -11.18 0.53 8.34
N THR A 353 -10.72 0.63 9.57
CA THR A 353 -10.11 -0.50 10.29
C THR A 353 -11.12 -1.62 10.51
N GLU A 354 -12.35 -1.28 10.93
CA GLU A 354 -13.44 -2.24 11.10
C GLU A 354 -13.85 -2.87 9.77
N GLU A 355 -13.97 -2.09 8.70
CA GLU A 355 -14.27 -2.61 7.36
C GLU A 355 -13.17 -3.55 6.84
N CYS A 356 -11.89 -3.27 7.11
CA CYS A 356 -10.81 -4.20 6.80
C CYS A 356 -10.98 -5.55 7.50
N LEU A 357 -11.33 -5.54 8.79
CA LEU A 357 -11.55 -6.76 9.57
C LEU A 357 -12.78 -7.53 9.08
N LYS A 358 -13.87 -6.84 8.74
CA LYS A 358 -15.05 -7.46 8.11
C LYS A 358 -14.72 -8.10 6.77
N LYS A 359 -13.95 -7.42 5.91
CA LYS A 359 -13.51 -7.95 4.60
C LYS A 359 -12.65 -9.20 4.73
N LEU A 360 -11.78 -9.25 5.74
CA LEU A 360 -10.99 -10.44 6.06
C LEU A 360 -11.84 -11.67 6.44
N ASP A 361 -12.98 -11.45 7.11
CA ASP A 361 -13.90 -12.51 7.53
C ASP A 361 -14.92 -12.90 6.44
N THR A 362 -14.85 -12.30 5.25
CA THR A 362 -15.73 -12.69 4.14
C THR A 362 -15.45 -14.13 3.71
N LYS A 363 -16.49 -14.82 3.23
CA LYS A 363 -16.39 -16.21 2.76
C LYS A 363 -15.39 -16.36 1.61
N GLN A 364 -15.37 -15.41 0.68
CA GLN A 364 -14.47 -15.45 -0.48
C GLN A 364 -13.01 -15.31 -0.06
N GLN A 365 -12.73 -14.34 0.81
CA GLN A 365 -11.39 -14.12 1.36
C GLN A 365 -10.93 -15.36 2.13
N THR A 366 -11.75 -15.83 3.06
CA THR A 366 -11.45 -17.01 3.89
C THR A 366 -11.20 -18.25 3.04
N ASN A 367 -12.04 -18.53 2.04
CA ASN A 367 -11.85 -19.68 1.15
C ASN A 367 -10.57 -19.56 0.33
N THR A 368 -10.21 -18.36 -0.13
CA THR A 368 -8.94 -18.15 -0.85
C THR A 368 -7.74 -18.43 0.03
N LEU A 369 -7.76 -17.93 1.28
CA LEU A 369 -6.73 -18.19 2.28
C LEU A 369 -6.61 -19.69 2.60
N LEU A 370 -7.72 -20.39 2.80
CA LEU A 370 -7.75 -21.82 3.06
C LEU A 370 -7.25 -22.64 1.88
N ASN A 371 -7.66 -22.28 0.65
CA ASN A 371 -7.21 -22.96 -0.57
C ASN A 371 -5.69 -22.90 -0.74
N MET A 372 -5.02 -21.83 -0.30
CA MET A 372 -3.55 -21.76 -0.33
C MET A 372 -2.89 -22.77 0.60
N VAL A 373 -3.51 -23.05 1.75
CA VAL A 373 -3.00 -23.99 2.78
C VAL A 373 -3.38 -25.44 2.46
N TRP A 374 -4.53 -25.67 1.81
CA TRP A 374 -5.03 -27.01 1.47
C TRP A 374 -4.35 -27.64 0.26
N ARG A 375 -3.68 -26.85 -0.60
CA ARG A 375 -2.92 -27.39 -1.74
C ARG A 375 -1.84 -28.35 -1.28
N ASP A 376 -1.69 -29.46 -1.99
CA ASP A 376 -0.59 -30.42 -1.76
C ASP A 376 0.80 -29.80 -2.03
N SER A 377 0.87 -28.79 -2.90
CA SER A 377 2.07 -28.03 -3.25
C SER A 377 2.36 -26.83 -2.31
N ALA A 378 1.57 -26.64 -1.24
CA ALA A 378 1.75 -25.49 -0.35
C ALA A 378 3.16 -25.48 0.26
N SER A 379 3.85 -24.34 0.12
CA SER A 379 5.20 -24.17 0.64
C SER A 379 5.19 -23.89 2.14
N GLU A 380 6.32 -24.16 2.81
CA GLU A 380 6.53 -23.79 4.22
C GLU A 380 6.37 -22.29 4.48
N GLU A 381 6.68 -21.46 3.47
CA GLU A 381 6.51 -20.02 3.56
C GLU A 381 5.03 -19.63 3.68
N VAL A 382 4.14 -20.27 2.91
CA VAL A 382 2.69 -20.04 3.00
C VAL A 382 2.18 -20.34 4.41
N PHE A 383 2.59 -21.46 4.99
CA PHE A 383 2.19 -21.82 6.36
C PHE A 383 2.71 -20.82 7.40
N THR A 384 3.96 -20.36 7.25
CA THR A 384 4.57 -19.37 8.15
C THR A 384 3.85 -18.03 8.09
N LEU A 385 3.54 -17.54 6.88
CA LEU A 385 2.78 -16.30 6.68
C LEU A 385 1.36 -16.42 7.24
N MET A 386 0.68 -17.54 6.97
CA MET A 386 -0.65 -17.81 7.50
C MET A 386 -0.66 -17.83 9.03
N ALA A 387 0.35 -18.46 9.65
CA ALA A 387 0.50 -18.47 11.10
C ALA A 387 0.63 -17.06 11.68
N SER A 388 1.44 -16.21 11.04
CA SER A 388 1.61 -14.81 11.44
C SER A 388 0.31 -14.01 11.32
N ILE A 389 -0.44 -14.18 10.23
CA ILE A 389 -1.74 -13.51 10.01
C ILE A 389 -2.74 -13.95 11.08
N CYS A 390 -2.90 -15.26 11.28
CA CYS A 390 -3.84 -15.83 12.25
C CYS A 390 -3.54 -15.36 13.68
N HIS A 391 -2.27 -15.38 14.08
CA HIS A 391 -1.88 -14.88 15.39
C HIS A 391 -2.22 -13.39 15.55
N THR A 392 -1.94 -12.56 14.54
CA THR A 392 -2.23 -11.13 14.59
C THR A 392 -3.73 -10.88 14.75
N LEU A 393 -4.58 -11.61 14.02
CA LEU A 393 -6.03 -11.53 14.17
C LEU A 393 -6.51 -11.90 15.58
N MET A 394 -5.96 -12.97 16.15
CA MET A 394 -6.34 -13.45 17.49
C MET A 394 -5.89 -12.51 18.60
N VAL A 395 -4.64 -12.04 18.56
CA VAL A 395 -4.01 -11.32 19.69
C VAL A 395 -4.20 -9.81 19.59
N GLN A 396 -3.98 -9.23 18.40
CA GLN A 396 -4.02 -7.77 18.22
C GLN A 396 -5.45 -7.27 18.08
N HIS A 397 -6.24 -7.91 17.22
CA HIS A 397 -7.60 -7.45 16.94
C HIS A 397 -8.67 -8.10 17.80
N ARG A 398 -8.29 -9.06 18.66
CA ARG A 398 -9.20 -9.84 19.52
C ARG A 398 -10.45 -10.29 18.78
N MET A 399 -10.33 -10.51 17.47
CA MET A 399 -11.42 -11.10 16.70
C MET A 399 -11.68 -12.41 17.40
N MET A 400 -12.85 -12.53 18.03
CA MET A 400 -13.30 -13.76 18.69
C MET A 400 -13.58 -14.77 17.59
N VAL A 401 -12.48 -15.25 17.02
CA VAL A 401 -12.34 -16.12 15.87
C VAL A 401 -12.91 -15.48 14.59
N PRO A 402 -12.13 -15.20 13.52
CA PRO A 402 -12.67 -15.34 12.18
C PRO A 402 -13.10 -16.80 12.07
N LYS A 403 -14.35 -17.08 12.48
CA LYS A 403 -14.81 -18.41 12.95
C LYS A 403 -14.42 -19.45 11.92
N VAL A 404 -14.72 -19.18 10.66
CA VAL A 404 -14.49 -20.14 9.59
C VAL A 404 -13.00 -20.39 9.34
N LEU A 405 -12.18 -19.34 9.23
CA LEU A 405 -10.76 -19.49 8.89
C LEU A 405 -9.99 -20.28 9.97
N LEU A 406 -10.06 -19.85 11.23
CA LEU A 406 -9.31 -20.51 12.30
C LEU A 406 -9.87 -21.89 12.61
N TYR A 407 -11.20 -22.08 12.60
CA TYR A 407 -11.77 -23.42 12.81
C TYR A 407 -11.39 -24.36 11.67
N SER A 408 -11.43 -23.93 10.41
CA SER A 408 -10.98 -24.74 9.28
C SER A 408 -9.49 -25.08 9.34
N LEU A 409 -8.65 -24.15 9.81
CA LEU A 409 -7.23 -24.41 10.02
C LEU A 409 -6.96 -25.35 11.20
N ALA A 410 -7.80 -25.33 12.25
CA ALA A 410 -7.68 -26.24 13.39
C ALA A 410 -7.87 -27.72 12.99
N PHE A 411 -8.65 -27.99 11.94
CA PHE A 411 -8.82 -29.35 11.39
C PHE A 411 -7.86 -29.67 10.23
N ASN A 412 -6.91 -28.78 9.91
CA ASN A 412 -5.89 -29.05 8.91
C ASN A 412 -4.65 -29.68 9.57
N ALA A 413 -4.49 -31.00 9.40
CA ALA A 413 -3.39 -31.74 10.00
C ALA A 413 -1.99 -31.30 9.52
N ARG A 414 -1.85 -30.89 8.25
CA ARG A 414 -0.56 -30.42 7.72
C ARG A 414 -0.17 -29.09 8.34
N PHE A 415 -1.13 -28.19 8.50
CA PHE A 415 -0.91 -26.90 9.13
C PHE A 415 -0.50 -27.04 10.60
N LEU A 416 -1.21 -27.87 11.38
CA LEU A 416 -0.85 -28.15 12.78
C LEU A 416 0.52 -28.81 12.92
N ARG A 417 0.84 -29.79 12.06
CA ARG A 417 2.17 -30.40 12.00
C ARG A 417 3.26 -29.38 11.67
N HIS A 418 3.01 -28.49 10.72
CA HIS A 418 3.95 -27.44 10.35
C HIS A 418 4.17 -26.43 11.49
N LEU A 419 3.12 -25.99 12.18
CA LEU A 419 3.24 -25.14 13.38
C LEU A 419 4.11 -25.81 14.45
N TRP A 420 3.88 -27.09 14.73
CA TRP A 420 4.69 -27.84 15.68
C TRP A 420 6.15 -28.00 15.22
N TYR A 421 6.38 -28.21 13.93
CA TYR A 421 7.72 -28.23 13.34
C TYR A 421 8.43 -26.88 13.51
N LEU A 422 7.78 -25.75 13.26
CA LEU A 422 8.36 -24.42 13.48
C LEU A 422 8.73 -24.21 14.96
N ILE A 423 7.84 -24.60 15.88
CA ILE A 423 8.10 -24.48 17.33
C ILE A 423 9.31 -25.32 17.76
N SER A 424 9.42 -26.56 17.26
CA SER A 424 10.46 -27.51 17.66
C SER A 424 11.80 -27.29 16.97
N SER A 425 11.81 -26.72 15.76
CA SER A 425 13.03 -26.45 14.98
C SER A 425 13.71 -25.11 15.33
N MET A 426 12.99 -24.18 15.97
CA MET A 426 13.53 -22.88 16.36
C MET A 426 14.69 -23.01 17.35
N THR A 427 15.82 -22.37 17.02
CA THR A 427 17.03 -22.32 17.84
C THR A 427 17.50 -20.89 18.07
N THR A 428 18.22 -20.67 19.18
CA THR A 428 18.90 -19.41 19.51
C THR A 428 20.37 -19.66 19.77
N ARG A 429 21.21 -18.64 19.53
CA ARG A 429 22.64 -18.69 19.79
C ARG A 429 22.92 -18.23 21.23
N MET A 430 23.46 -19.13 22.04
CA MET A 430 23.90 -18.82 23.40
C MET A 430 25.16 -17.94 23.38
N ILE A 431 25.47 -17.28 24.50
CA ILE A 431 26.69 -16.48 24.69
C ILE A 431 27.95 -17.31 24.42
N THR A 432 27.89 -18.62 24.70
CA THR A 432 28.95 -19.60 24.42
C THR A 432 29.11 -19.94 22.94
N GLY A 433 28.28 -19.38 22.06
CA GLY A 433 28.28 -19.63 20.62
C GLY A 433 27.51 -20.88 20.18
N SER A 434 27.04 -21.72 21.12
CA SER A 434 26.26 -22.92 20.80
C SER A 434 24.81 -22.59 20.44
N MET A 435 24.25 -23.35 19.49
CA MET A 435 22.83 -23.25 19.13
C MET A 435 22.02 -24.16 20.05
N VAL A 436 20.97 -23.62 20.67
CA VAL A 436 20.09 -24.37 21.58
C VAL A 436 18.63 -24.20 21.13
N PRO A 437 17.81 -25.27 21.13
CA PRO A 437 16.39 -25.17 20.83
C PRO A 437 15.69 -24.21 21.79
N LEU A 438 14.91 -23.27 21.24
CA LEU A 438 14.16 -22.31 22.06
C LEU A 438 13.15 -23.02 22.99
N LEU A 439 12.60 -24.16 22.56
CA LEU A 439 11.75 -25.00 23.40
C LEU A 439 12.44 -25.43 24.71
N GLN A 440 13.75 -25.74 24.64
CA GLN A 440 14.55 -26.12 25.80
C GLN A 440 14.88 -24.92 26.70
N VAL A 441 15.03 -23.73 26.11
CA VAL A 441 15.19 -22.47 26.85
C VAL A 441 13.91 -22.15 27.63
N ILE A 442 12.76 -22.28 26.97
CA ILE A 442 11.44 -22.10 27.59
C ILE A 442 11.25 -23.10 28.72
N SER A 443 11.45 -24.41 28.50
CA SER A 443 11.17 -25.43 29.52
C SER A 443 11.99 -25.27 30.81
N ARG A 444 13.16 -24.64 30.72
CA ARG A 444 14.00 -24.29 31.88
C ARG A 444 13.53 -23.03 32.62
N GLY A 445 12.66 -22.22 32.01
CA GLY A 445 12.26 -20.91 32.53
C GLY A 445 13.40 -19.89 32.48
N SER A 446 14.24 -19.99 31.44
CA SER A 446 15.38 -19.08 31.23
C SER A 446 14.95 -17.86 30.41
N PRO A 447 15.35 -16.64 30.80
CA PRO A 447 15.06 -15.44 30.01
C PRO A 447 15.70 -15.54 28.64
N MET A 448 15.04 -15.00 27.62
CA MET A 448 15.50 -15.00 26.22
C MET A 448 15.44 -13.59 25.64
N SER A 449 15.99 -13.42 24.44
CA SER A 449 15.96 -12.12 23.75
C SER A 449 14.53 -11.74 23.33
N LEU A 450 14.29 -10.43 23.16
CA LEU A 450 13.03 -9.92 22.63
C LEU A 450 12.73 -10.48 21.23
N GLU A 451 13.76 -10.62 20.39
CA GLU A 451 13.66 -11.19 19.05
C GLU A 451 13.19 -12.65 19.12
N ASP A 452 13.81 -13.49 19.95
CA ASP A 452 13.42 -14.88 20.11
C ASP A 452 12.00 -15.01 20.67
N SER A 453 11.66 -14.22 21.69
CA SER A 453 10.31 -14.21 22.27
C SER A 453 9.25 -13.80 21.23
N SER A 454 9.55 -12.82 20.39
CA SER A 454 8.65 -12.34 19.34
C SER A 454 8.41 -13.36 18.22
N ARG A 455 9.34 -14.30 18.03
CA ARG A 455 9.23 -15.38 17.04
C ARG A 455 8.45 -16.58 17.58
N ILE A 456 8.72 -16.99 18.81
CA ILE A 456 8.20 -18.25 19.36
C ILE A 456 6.82 -18.13 20.01
N ILE A 457 6.54 -17.01 20.71
CA ILE A 457 5.26 -16.82 21.41
C ILE A 457 4.07 -16.88 20.44
N PRO A 458 4.10 -16.21 19.26
CA PRO A 458 2.98 -16.27 18.32
C PRO A 458 2.60 -17.68 17.87
N LEU A 459 3.60 -18.51 17.59
CA LEU A 459 3.40 -19.88 17.13
C LEU A 459 2.86 -20.76 18.25
N PHE A 460 3.38 -20.61 19.47
CA PHE A 460 2.85 -21.33 20.62
C PHE A 460 1.40 -20.98 20.90
N TYR A 461 1.07 -19.69 20.91
CA TYR A 461 -0.29 -19.21 21.14
C TYR A 461 -1.25 -19.80 20.10
N LEU A 462 -0.90 -19.68 18.81
CA LEU A 462 -1.72 -20.18 17.72
C LEU A 462 -1.86 -21.71 17.77
N PHE A 463 -0.75 -22.44 17.93
CA PHE A 463 -0.77 -23.89 18.00
C PHE A 463 -1.62 -24.38 19.17
N SER A 464 -1.40 -23.86 20.38
CA SER A 464 -2.17 -24.24 21.57
C SER A 464 -3.66 -23.96 21.40
N SER A 465 -4.03 -22.81 20.81
CA SER A 465 -5.44 -22.45 20.61
C SER A 465 -6.12 -23.36 19.58
N LEU A 466 -5.51 -23.55 18.40
CA LEU A 466 -6.07 -24.38 17.35
C LEU A 466 -6.11 -25.86 17.75
N PHE A 467 -5.04 -26.35 18.37
CA PHE A 467 -4.95 -27.74 18.80
C PHE A 467 -5.93 -28.05 19.93
N SER A 468 -6.09 -27.14 20.91
CA SER A 468 -7.10 -27.30 21.96
C SER A 468 -8.51 -27.34 21.38
N HIS A 469 -8.81 -26.48 20.40
CA HIS A 469 -10.11 -26.49 19.73
C HIS A 469 -10.37 -27.77 18.93
N SER A 470 -9.36 -28.26 18.21
CA SER A 470 -9.40 -29.53 17.49
C SER A 470 -9.67 -30.70 18.45
N LEU A 471 -8.93 -30.77 19.56
CA LEU A 471 -9.05 -31.85 20.55
C LEU A 471 -10.44 -31.92 21.20
N ILE A 472 -11.07 -30.79 21.50
CA ILE A 472 -12.42 -30.76 22.11
C ILE A 472 -13.48 -31.30 21.14
N SER A 473 -13.22 -31.21 19.84
CA SER A 473 -14.21 -31.50 18.80
C SER A 473 -14.08 -32.89 18.20
N ILE A 474 -12.96 -33.59 18.42
CA ILE A 474 -12.68 -34.92 17.87
C ILE A 474 -13.27 -35.99 18.78
N HIS A 475 -14.06 -36.91 18.22
CA HIS A 475 -14.55 -38.10 18.94
C HIS A 475 -13.55 -39.27 18.90
N ASP A 476 -13.68 -40.22 19.82
CA ASP A 476 -12.76 -41.38 19.93
C ASP A 476 -12.58 -42.14 18.61
N ASN A 477 -13.66 -42.34 17.83
CA ASN A 477 -13.59 -43.04 16.55
C ASN A 477 -12.79 -42.25 15.49
N GLU A 478 -12.88 -40.92 15.51
CA GLU A 478 -12.15 -40.02 14.61
C GLU A 478 -10.69 -39.85 15.03
N PHE A 479 -10.42 -40.02 16.34
CA PHE A 479 -9.09 -39.99 16.93
C PHE A 479 -8.27 -41.20 16.53
N PHE A 480 -8.79 -42.42 16.76
CA PHE A 480 -8.07 -43.66 16.46
C PHE A 480 -8.15 -44.08 14.98
N GLY A 481 -9.18 -43.62 14.25
CA GLY A 481 -9.50 -44.09 12.90
C GLY A 481 -10.17 -45.47 12.94
N ASP A 482 -11.21 -45.65 12.14
CA ASP A 482 -12.01 -46.89 12.18
C ASP A 482 -11.17 -48.11 11.74
N PRO A 483 -11.05 -49.18 12.54
CA PRO A 483 -10.23 -50.35 12.20
C PRO A 483 -10.90 -51.31 11.20
N ILE A 484 -12.12 -51.02 10.74
CA ILE A 484 -12.89 -51.95 9.90
C ILE A 484 -12.57 -51.71 8.42
N GLU A 485 -11.56 -52.44 7.96
CA GLU A 485 -11.22 -52.64 6.55
C GLU A 485 -12.39 -53.29 5.79
N ALA A 486 -13.09 -52.50 4.96
CA ALA A 486 -13.80 -53.02 3.81
C ALA A 486 -13.24 -52.31 2.56
N VAL A 487 -12.25 -52.96 1.94
CA VAL A 487 -11.83 -52.79 0.53
C VAL A 487 -11.67 -51.32 0.06
N GLY A 488 -10.46 -50.78 0.22
CA GLY A 488 -9.88 -49.88 -0.80
C GLY A 488 -9.74 -48.38 -0.50
N GLN A 489 -10.30 -47.84 0.59
CA GLN A 489 -10.06 -46.44 0.97
C GLN A 489 -9.81 -46.33 2.48
N ARG A 490 -8.55 -46.08 2.88
CA ARG A 490 -8.22 -45.67 4.26
C ARG A 490 -8.95 -44.36 4.54
N GLN A 491 -9.89 -44.35 5.49
CA GLN A 491 -10.29 -43.08 6.11
C GLN A 491 -9.09 -42.57 6.91
N SER A 492 -8.56 -41.40 6.53
CA SER A 492 -7.50 -40.74 7.29
C SER A 492 -8.04 -40.32 8.65
N SER A 493 -7.38 -40.73 9.74
CA SER A 493 -7.65 -40.22 11.09
C SER A 493 -7.67 -38.68 11.05
N MET A 494 -8.63 -38.08 11.75
CA MET A 494 -8.71 -36.62 11.91
C MET A 494 -7.62 -36.11 12.86
N MET A 495 -6.95 -37.02 13.58
CA MET A 495 -5.88 -36.69 14.50
C MET A 495 -4.59 -36.31 13.74
N PRO A 496 -4.05 -35.09 13.94
CA PRO A 496 -2.91 -34.60 13.19
C PRO A 496 -1.57 -35.17 13.65
N PHE A 497 -1.52 -36.01 14.69
CA PHE A 497 -0.31 -36.60 15.24
C PHE A 497 -0.56 -38.08 15.59
N THR A 498 0.45 -38.92 15.46
CA THR A 498 0.37 -40.32 15.93
C THR A 498 0.35 -40.38 17.46
N LEU A 499 -0.05 -41.50 18.04
CA LEU A 499 -0.03 -41.70 19.50
C LEU A 499 1.37 -41.48 20.11
N GLU A 500 2.42 -41.93 19.42
CA GLU A 500 3.80 -41.74 19.88
C GLU A 500 4.20 -40.26 19.83
N GLU A 501 3.87 -39.57 18.72
CA GLU A 501 4.09 -38.13 18.59
C GLU A 501 3.36 -37.35 19.69
N LEU A 502 2.14 -37.76 20.06
CA LEU A 502 1.35 -37.13 21.13
C LEU A 502 1.96 -37.31 22.52
N VAL A 503 2.54 -38.48 22.81
CA VAL A 503 3.25 -38.70 24.07
C VAL A 503 4.46 -37.75 24.17
N ILE A 504 5.19 -37.55 23.08
CA ILE A 504 6.33 -36.62 23.05
C ILE A 504 5.84 -35.18 23.16
N LEU A 505 4.83 -34.81 22.38
CA LEU A 505 4.26 -33.47 22.33
C LEU A 505 3.69 -33.06 23.69
N SER A 506 2.93 -33.92 24.36
CA SER A 506 2.38 -33.67 25.69
C SER A 506 3.47 -33.45 26.75
N ARG A 507 4.57 -34.22 26.72
CA ARG A 507 5.73 -34.00 27.59
C ARG A 507 6.37 -32.64 27.31
N CYS A 508 6.60 -32.31 26.04
CA CYS A 508 7.16 -31.02 25.64
C CYS A 508 6.29 -29.84 26.06
N LEU A 509 4.97 -29.90 25.83
CA LEU A 509 4.03 -28.85 26.22
C LEU A 509 3.95 -28.69 27.74
N ARG A 510 3.94 -29.80 28.50
CA ARG A 510 3.98 -29.75 29.97
C ARG A 510 5.23 -29.04 30.46
N ASP A 511 6.40 -29.43 29.95
CA ASP A 511 7.68 -28.87 30.38
C ASP A 511 7.80 -27.39 29.97
N ALA A 512 7.32 -27.04 28.76
CA ALA A 512 7.22 -25.66 28.31
C ALA A 512 6.28 -24.84 29.19
N CYS A 513 5.11 -25.37 29.57
CA CYS A 513 4.14 -24.70 30.44
C CYS A 513 4.75 -24.37 31.82
N LEU A 514 5.44 -25.33 32.45
CA LEU A 514 6.17 -25.09 33.71
C LEU A 514 7.24 -23.98 33.56
N GLY A 515 7.89 -23.96 32.41
CA GLY A 515 8.83 -22.91 32.02
C GLY A 515 8.19 -21.53 31.84
N ILE A 516 7.07 -21.46 31.13
CA ILE A 516 6.29 -20.24 30.89
C ILE A 516 5.78 -19.67 32.22
N ILE A 517 5.33 -20.50 33.17
CA ILE A 517 4.94 -20.06 34.52
C ILE A 517 6.12 -19.36 35.21
N LYS A 518 7.34 -19.92 35.13
CA LYS A 518 8.54 -19.29 35.70
C LYS A 518 8.91 -17.97 35.01
N LEU A 519 8.64 -17.84 33.72
CA LEU A 519 8.91 -16.62 32.93
C LEU A 519 7.86 -15.53 33.19
N ALA A 520 6.59 -15.90 33.33
CA ALA A 520 5.49 -15.00 33.64
C ALA A 520 5.55 -14.51 35.10
N TYR A 521 5.94 -15.40 36.03
CA TYR A 521 6.00 -15.14 37.47
C TYR A 521 7.41 -15.37 38.04
N PRO A 522 8.40 -14.54 37.68
CA PRO A 522 9.79 -14.72 38.11
C PRO A 522 10.00 -14.53 39.62
N GLU A 523 9.00 -14.01 40.34
CA GLU A 523 9.03 -13.83 41.81
C GLU A 523 8.94 -15.14 42.59
N THR A 524 8.67 -16.27 41.93
CA THR A 524 8.64 -17.61 42.54
C THR A 524 10.01 -18.30 42.61
N LYS A 525 11.10 -17.65 42.16
CA LYS A 525 12.47 -18.17 42.35
C LYS A 525 12.96 -17.88 43.78
N PRO A 526 13.27 -18.90 44.60
CA PRO A 526 13.77 -18.72 45.97
C PRO A 526 15.27 -18.37 46.04
N GLU A 527 15.89 -17.92 44.94
CA GLU A 527 17.34 -17.68 44.88
C GLU A 527 17.67 -16.18 44.96
N VAL A 528 18.11 -15.77 46.15
CA VAL A 528 19.12 -14.72 46.40
C VAL A 528 18.86 -13.35 45.74
N ARG A 529 17.63 -12.82 45.84
CA ARG A 529 17.34 -11.47 45.29
C ARG A 529 17.62 -10.34 46.27
N GLU A 530 17.37 -10.53 47.57
CA GLU A 530 17.53 -9.45 48.55
C GLU A 530 19.00 -9.06 48.75
N GLU A 531 19.89 -10.03 48.90
CA GLU A 531 21.34 -9.79 49.06
C GLU A 531 21.96 -9.17 47.78
N TYR A 532 21.50 -9.60 46.60
CA TYR A 532 21.97 -9.08 45.32
C TYR A 532 21.43 -7.67 45.03
N ILE A 533 20.18 -7.37 45.40
CA ILE A 533 19.60 -6.02 45.33
C ILE A 533 20.27 -5.09 46.35
N ALA A 534 20.59 -5.58 47.55
CA ALA A 534 21.35 -4.84 48.56
C ALA A 534 22.78 -4.54 48.09
N ALA A 535 23.44 -5.50 47.45
CA ALA A 535 24.74 -5.30 46.82
C ALA A 535 24.69 -4.25 45.70
N PHE A 536 23.71 -4.30 44.79
CA PHE A 536 23.55 -3.29 43.73
C PHE A 536 23.26 -1.87 44.26
N ARG A 537 22.48 -1.75 45.34
CA ARG A 537 22.27 -0.46 46.02
C ARG A 537 23.56 0.06 46.66
N SER A 538 24.43 -0.83 47.16
CA SER A 538 25.70 -0.44 47.78
C SER A 538 26.73 0.14 46.78
N VAL A 539 26.58 -0.13 45.48
CA VAL A 539 27.45 0.40 44.40
C VAL A 539 26.83 1.60 43.66
N GLY A 540 25.71 2.15 44.14
CA GLY A 540 25.12 3.39 43.61
C GLY A 540 24.37 3.27 42.27
N VAL A 541 24.00 2.05 41.83
CA VAL A 541 23.23 1.85 40.59
C VAL A 541 21.76 2.18 40.83
N THR A 542 21.28 3.31 40.29
CA THR A 542 19.85 3.67 40.28
C THR A 542 19.06 2.68 39.42
N LYS A 543 17.91 2.19 39.92
CA LYS A 543 16.99 1.31 39.17
C LYS A 543 16.66 1.94 37.82
N ASN A 544 17.14 1.34 36.74
CA ASN A 544 16.86 1.81 35.40
C ASN A 544 15.36 1.57 35.09
N THR A 545 14.56 2.62 35.07
CA THR A 545 13.10 2.57 34.81
C THR A 545 12.75 1.89 33.49
N GLU A 546 13.64 2.01 32.50
CA GLU A 546 13.52 1.34 31.20
C GLU A 546 13.63 -0.19 31.32
N MET A 547 14.53 -0.68 32.20
CA MET A 547 14.70 -2.10 32.46
C MET A 547 13.45 -2.70 33.14
N GLN A 548 12.83 -1.96 34.05
CA GLN A 548 11.58 -2.41 34.69
C GLN A 548 10.40 -2.44 33.72
N GLN A 549 10.29 -1.45 32.82
CA GLN A 549 9.26 -1.44 31.76
C GLN A 549 9.44 -2.57 30.76
N CYS A 550 10.68 -2.88 30.37
CA CYS A 550 11.01 -4.01 29.50
C CYS A 550 10.59 -5.35 30.14
N ILE A 551 10.96 -5.57 31.40
CA ILE A 551 10.58 -6.79 32.16
C ILE A 551 9.05 -6.92 32.27
N GLN A 552 8.34 -5.82 32.57
CA GLN A 552 6.87 -5.84 32.65
C GLN A 552 6.21 -6.12 31.29
N THR A 553 6.80 -5.64 30.20
CA THR A 553 6.30 -5.86 28.84
C THR A 553 6.49 -7.32 28.42
N GLU A 554 7.64 -7.92 28.72
CA GLU A 554 7.88 -9.35 28.50
C GLU A 554 6.96 -10.22 29.36
N GLN A 555 6.76 -9.88 30.63
CA GLN A 555 5.82 -10.60 31.50
C GLN A 555 4.41 -10.61 30.93
N LYS A 556 3.90 -9.45 30.47
CA LYS A 556 2.58 -9.36 29.84
C LYS A 556 2.44 -10.26 28.62
N ARG A 557 3.50 -10.44 27.82
CA ARG A 557 3.50 -11.33 26.65
C ARG A 557 3.43 -12.80 27.04
N TRP A 558 4.18 -13.24 28.04
CA TRP A 558 4.07 -14.62 28.55
C TRP A 558 2.71 -14.89 29.21
N ILE A 559 2.14 -13.89 29.89
CA ILE A 559 0.80 -13.98 30.49
C ILE A 559 -0.30 -14.17 29.43
N GLN A 560 -0.12 -13.61 28.23
CA GLN A 560 -1.09 -13.80 27.13
C GLN A 560 -1.26 -15.28 26.75
N LEU A 561 -0.23 -16.11 26.87
CA LEU A 561 -0.32 -17.55 26.57
C LEU A 561 -1.27 -18.31 27.51
N PHE A 562 -1.56 -17.78 28.71
CA PHE A 562 -2.54 -18.38 29.62
C PHE A 562 -3.99 -17.97 29.33
N LYS A 563 -4.21 -17.05 28.37
CA LYS A 563 -5.55 -16.63 27.93
C LYS A 563 -6.09 -17.45 26.75
N VAL A 564 -5.31 -18.43 26.29
CA VAL A 564 -5.63 -19.36 25.20
C VAL A 564 -6.73 -20.33 25.62
#